data_AF-A0A8K9Y5J4-F1
#
_entry.id   AF-A0A8K9Y5J4-F1
#
_cell.length_a   1.000
_cell.length_b   1.000
_cell.length_c   1.000
_cell.angle_alpha   90.00
_cell.angle_beta   90.00
_cell.angle_gamma   90.00
#
_symmetry.space_group_name_H-M   'P 1'
#
loop_
_entity.id
_entity.type
_entity.pdbx_description
1 polymer ?
#
loop_
_entity_poly.entity_id
_entity_poly.type
_entity_poly.pdbx_seq_one_letter_code
_entity_poly.pdbx_strand_id
1 'polypeptide(L)'
;MPNNNVVLCALWTIQAEIHIYLSSPDGSLGEGAGGERIPLRKWVMHGAVMFGREFCYAMETALVTPVLLQIGLPEQYYSLTWFLSPILGLILTPLIGSASDRCTLKWGRRRPFILALCVGVLLGVSLFLNGSLLVLTVLGVVLLDFSADASDGPIRAYLLDVADTEEQDMALNIHAFSAGLGGAVGYVLGGLDWTSTILGTAFKSQEQILFVFAAVIFTISVILHMFSIKEESFEARGDTLGEGDSDSLSSSEKLKGGLAGPRNQGGTTVKLLWLSMLKMPPQLLRLCVCHLLTWFSIIAEAVFYTDFMGQVIYAGDPTAPANSTDLQNYHKGVQMGCWGLVVYAATAKYLDNYDLSIKVIYILGTLSFSLGTAVMAIFPNVYVAMVMISTMGIISMSISYCPYALLGQYHENKQYIHHSPGKSRRGFGIDCAILSCQVYIAQILVASALSTVVDAVGSVLVIPMMASGGSFLGFLTSTFLVIYPDSSTPTTTQDQEGYGEEGSPALVAPEPDPSGSSMQEPVVLLKTSPKGSSSTAHYESTI
;
A
#
# COMPACT_ATOMS: atom_id res chain seq x y z
N MET A 1 -5.05 19.58 36.32
CA MET A 1 -3.91 18.74 35.90
C MET A 1 -4.45 17.58 35.05
N PRO A 2 -4.44 17.68 33.72
CA PRO A 2 -4.86 16.56 32.86
C PRO A 2 -3.68 15.67 32.42
N ASN A 3 -3.92 14.36 32.40
CA ASN A 3 -3.41 13.36 31.44
C ASN A 3 -1.93 12.94 31.32
N ASN A 4 -1.00 13.28 32.23
CA ASN A 4 0.34 12.66 32.19
C ASN A 4 0.31 11.10 32.22
N ASN A 5 -0.57 10.50 33.03
CA ASN A 5 -0.68 9.04 33.14
C ASN A 5 -1.16 8.34 31.86
N VAL A 6 -1.86 9.06 30.98
CA VAL A 6 -2.50 8.50 29.78
C VAL A 6 -1.50 8.44 28.63
N VAL A 7 -0.70 9.50 28.46
CA VAL A 7 0.45 9.54 27.54
C VAL A 7 1.49 8.51 27.95
N LEU A 8 1.77 8.39 29.26
CA LEU A 8 2.63 7.35 29.81
C LEU A 8 2.12 5.94 29.48
N CYS A 9 0.82 5.68 29.57
CA CYS A 9 0.25 4.37 29.24
C CYS A 9 0.41 4.01 27.76
N ALA A 10 0.11 4.95 26.85
CA ALA A 10 0.30 4.75 25.41
C ALA A 10 1.78 4.52 25.03
N LEU A 11 2.69 5.32 25.60
CA LEU A 11 4.14 5.13 25.42
C LEU A 11 4.62 3.81 26.02
N TRP A 12 4.05 3.36 27.14
CA TRP A 12 4.41 2.08 27.78
C TRP A 12 3.92 0.88 26.98
N THR A 13 2.73 0.95 26.36
CA THR A 13 2.25 -0.06 25.40
C THR A 13 3.15 -0.10 24.16
N ILE A 14 3.45 1.04 23.55
CA ILE A 14 4.37 1.13 22.39
C ILE A 14 5.77 0.59 22.75
N GLN A 15 6.28 0.89 23.95
CA GLN A 15 7.60 0.43 24.38
C GLN A 15 7.61 -1.07 24.74
N ALA A 16 6.54 -1.61 25.30
CA ALA A 16 6.38 -3.05 25.51
C ALA A 16 6.27 -3.80 24.17
N GLU A 17 5.55 -3.24 23.20
CA GLU A 17 5.43 -3.76 21.83
C GLU A 17 6.79 -3.80 21.11
N ILE A 18 7.57 -2.71 21.16
CA ILE A 18 8.94 -2.64 20.62
C ILE A 18 9.84 -3.65 21.33
N HIS A 19 9.74 -3.77 22.66
CA HIS A 19 10.53 -4.73 23.42
C HIS A 19 10.17 -6.17 23.04
N ILE A 20 8.89 -6.50 22.80
CA ILE A 20 8.45 -7.83 22.36
C ILE A 20 8.95 -8.11 20.94
N TYR A 21 8.89 -7.16 20.00
CA TYR A 21 9.37 -7.37 18.63
C TYR A 21 10.90 -7.54 18.57
N LEU A 22 11.65 -6.79 19.37
CA LEU A 22 13.11 -6.94 19.52
C LEU A 22 13.53 -8.13 20.42
N SER A 23 12.61 -8.69 21.20
CA SER A 23 12.84 -9.88 22.04
C SER A 23 12.18 -11.15 21.51
N SER A 24 11.64 -11.12 20.29
CA SER A 24 11.31 -12.36 19.59
C SER A 24 12.65 -13.09 19.40
N PRO A 25 12.87 -14.25 20.06
CA PRO A 25 14.13 -14.95 19.93
C PRO A 25 14.32 -15.33 18.47
N ASP A 26 15.56 -15.27 17.98
CA ASP A 26 15.92 -15.63 16.60
C ASP A 26 15.19 -16.92 16.20
N GLY A 27 14.14 -16.74 15.37
CA GLY A 27 13.32 -17.85 14.93
C GLY A 27 14.23 -18.80 14.18
N SER A 28 14.35 -20.04 14.66
CA SER A 28 15.16 -21.08 14.06
C SER A 28 14.54 -21.51 12.72
N LEU A 29 14.68 -20.64 11.72
CA LEU A 29 14.32 -20.87 10.33
C LEU A 29 15.37 -21.80 9.75
N GLY A 30 14.93 -22.99 9.34
CA GLY A 30 15.81 -24.12 9.06
C GLY A 30 16.82 -23.85 7.95
N GLU A 31 17.97 -24.53 8.05
CA GLU A 31 18.96 -24.60 6.98
C GLU A 31 18.31 -25.19 5.71
N GLY A 32 18.04 -24.33 4.73
CA GLY A 32 17.39 -24.71 3.48
C GLY A 32 17.71 -23.73 2.34
N ALA A 33 18.54 -24.18 1.41
CA ALA A 33 18.74 -23.62 0.07
C ALA A 33 19.17 -22.14 -0.10
N GLY A 34 20.49 -21.91 -0.06
CA GLY A 34 21.19 -21.38 -1.23
C GLY A 34 21.14 -19.88 -1.58
N GLY A 35 20.44 -19.02 -0.83
CA GLY A 35 20.47 -17.56 -0.98
C GLY A 35 20.94 -16.84 0.29
N GLU A 36 21.73 -15.77 0.17
CA GLU A 36 22.18 -14.97 1.33
C GLU A 36 21.06 -13.99 1.75
N ARG A 37 20.02 -14.53 2.40
CA ARG A 37 18.80 -13.82 2.85
C ARG A 37 19.10 -12.48 3.53
N ILE A 38 18.28 -11.47 3.25
CA ILE A 38 18.52 -10.10 3.72
C ILE A 38 18.16 -10.04 5.23
N PRO A 39 19.12 -9.75 6.13
CA PRO A 39 18.87 -9.79 7.56
C PRO A 39 17.82 -8.77 7.98
N LEU A 40 16.90 -9.18 8.86
CA LEU A 40 15.72 -8.42 9.32
C LEU A 40 16.01 -6.95 9.67
N ARG A 41 17.16 -6.66 10.30
CA ARG A 41 17.61 -5.28 10.60
C ARG A 41 17.65 -4.38 9.36
N LYS A 42 18.06 -4.88 8.19
CA LYS A 42 18.06 -4.12 6.93
C LYS A 42 16.62 -3.87 6.46
N TRP A 43 15.73 -4.86 6.57
CA TRP A 43 14.30 -4.66 6.25
C TRP A 43 13.63 -3.62 7.16
N VAL A 44 13.90 -3.64 8.46
CA VAL A 44 13.43 -2.60 9.40
C VAL A 44 14.00 -1.22 9.06
N MET A 45 15.30 -1.13 8.74
CA MET A 45 15.89 0.12 8.26
C MET A 45 15.27 0.59 6.92
N HIS A 46 14.90 -0.34 6.03
CA HIS A 46 14.21 -0.04 4.76
C HIS A 46 12.77 0.44 4.99
N GLY A 47 12.07 -0.09 6.00
CA GLY A 47 10.74 0.34 6.42
C GLY A 47 10.68 1.68 7.16
N ALA A 48 11.81 2.16 7.69
CA ALA A 48 11.87 3.40 8.45
C ALA A 48 11.32 4.63 7.68
N VAL A 49 11.42 4.66 6.34
CA VAL A 49 10.82 5.74 5.53
C VAL A 49 9.29 5.76 5.60
N MET A 50 8.63 4.60 5.71
CA MET A 50 7.18 4.52 5.84
C MET A 50 6.72 5.06 7.20
N PHE A 51 7.47 4.75 8.27
CA PHE A 51 7.28 5.36 9.59
C PHE A 51 7.39 6.88 9.53
N GLY A 52 8.43 7.41 8.86
CA GLY A 52 8.60 8.85 8.70
C GLY A 52 7.46 9.50 7.91
N ARG A 53 7.05 8.89 6.79
CA ARG A 53 5.98 9.38 5.91
C ARG A 53 4.66 9.52 6.67
N GLU A 54 4.22 8.45 7.34
CA GLU A 54 2.96 8.48 8.12
C GLU A 54 3.05 9.38 9.34
N PHE A 55 4.23 9.51 9.96
CA PHE A 55 4.44 10.47 11.05
C PHE A 55 4.19 11.90 10.59
N CYS A 56 4.73 12.31 9.42
CA CYS A 56 4.46 13.61 8.83
C CYS A 56 2.97 13.79 8.48
N TYR A 57 2.32 12.79 7.89
CA TYR A 57 0.90 12.87 7.53
C TYR A 57 -0.04 12.98 8.73
N ALA A 58 0.19 12.22 9.80
CA ALA A 58 -0.62 12.30 11.00
C ALA A 58 -0.45 13.66 11.70
N MET A 59 0.75 14.24 11.66
CA MET A 59 1.00 15.60 12.14
C MET A 59 0.34 16.67 11.28
N GLU A 60 0.41 16.56 9.95
CA GLU A 60 -0.29 17.46 9.04
C GLU A 60 -1.80 17.40 9.27
N THR A 61 -2.38 16.21 9.29
CA THR A 61 -3.81 15.97 9.57
C THR A 61 -4.26 16.63 10.88
N ALA A 62 -3.42 16.62 11.92
CA ALA A 62 -3.72 17.26 13.20
C ALA A 62 -3.61 18.80 13.19
N LEU A 63 -2.82 19.39 12.28
CA LEU A 63 -2.43 20.81 12.34
C LEU A 63 -2.94 21.66 11.17
N VAL A 64 -3.22 21.05 10.01
CA VAL A 64 -3.48 21.76 8.75
C VAL A 64 -4.70 22.66 8.84
N THR A 65 -5.82 22.15 9.35
CA THR A 65 -7.05 22.94 9.52
C THR A 65 -6.85 24.11 10.51
N PRO A 66 -6.32 23.91 11.74
CA PRO A 66 -5.96 25.02 12.62
C PRO A 66 -5.03 26.07 12.01
N VAL A 67 -3.96 25.65 11.31
CA VAL A 67 -2.96 26.57 10.73
C VAL A 67 -3.56 27.39 9.58
N LEU A 68 -4.33 26.77 8.68
CA LEU A 68 -5.00 27.47 7.58
C LEU A 68 -6.06 28.46 8.07
N LEU A 69 -6.80 28.13 9.13
CA LEU A 69 -7.72 29.03 9.83
C LEU A 69 -6.99 30.24 10.43
N GLN A 70 -5.90 30.02 11.17
CA GLN A 70 -5.13 31.10 11.82
C GLN A 70 -4.52 32.08 10.81
N ILE A 71 -4.13 31.60 9.63
CA ILE A 71 -3.55 32.42 8.55
C ILE A 71 -4.64 33.14 7.73
N GLY A 72 -5.93 32.84 7.97
CA GLY A 72 -7.07 33.57 7.40
C GLY A 72 -7.45 33.13 5.98
N LEU A 73 -7.17 31.88 5.60
CA LEU A 73 -7.68 31.32 4.34
C LEU A 73 -9.21 31.14 4.44
N PRO A 74 -10.03 31.69 3.53
CA PRO A 74 -11.48 31.52 3.59
C PRO A 74 -11.90 30.05 3.41
N GLU A 75 -12.92 29.62 4.18
CA GLU A 75 -13.37 28.22 4.28
C GLU A 75 -13.64 27.55 2.92
N GLN A 76 -14.21 28.30 1.98
CA GLN A 76 -14.48 27.86 0.59
C GLN A 76 -13.23 27.37 -0.18
N TYR A 77 -12.01 27.67 0.28
CA TYR A 77 -10.76 27.26 -0.36
C TYR A 77 -10.04 26.11 0.36
N TYR A 78 -10.54 25.62 1.50
CA TYR A 78 -9.95 24.44 2.16
C TYR A 78 -10.10 23.21 1.28
N SER A 79 -11.32 22.87 0.86
CA SER A 79 -11.59 21.72 -0.01
C SER A 79 -10.81 21.79 -1.33
N LEU A 80 -10.55 23.00 -1.86
CA LEU A 80 -9.71 23.19 -3.04
C LEU A 80 -8.24 22.84 -2.77
N THR A 81 -7.71 23.18 -1.58
CA THR A 81 -6.32 22.86 -1.18
C THR A 81 -6.12 21.36 -1.14
N TRP A 82 -6.99 20.62 -0.44
CA TRP A 82 -7.01 19.15 -0.39
C TRP A 82 -7.19 18.47 -1.76
N PHE A 83 -7.81 19.16 -2.73
CA PHE A 83 -8.07 18.61 -4.07
C PHE A 83 -6.88 18.75 -5.04
N LEU A 84 -5.92 19.63 -4.76
CA LEU A 84 -4.77 19.86 -5.64
C LEU A 84 -3.78 18.68 -5.62
N SER A 85 -3.47 18.16 -4.44
CA SER A 85 -2.48 17.09 -4.25
C SER A 85 -2.86 15.79 -5.00
N PRO A 86 -4.12 15.30 -4.94
CA PRO A 86 -4.58 14.15 -5.72
C PRO A 86 -4.51 14.37 -7.25
N ILE A 87 -4.84 15.58 -7.75
CA ILE A 87 -4.73 15.91 -9.18
C ILE A 87 -3.26 15.84 -9.62
N LEU A 88 -2.34 16.43 -8.86
CA LEU A 88 -0.91 16.38 -9.14
C LEU A 88 -0.41 14.93 -9.11
N GLY A 89 -0.86 14.13 -8.15
CA GLY A 89 -0.63 12.69 -8.08
C GLY A 89 -1.01 11.96 -9.37
N LEU A 90 -2.25 12.12 -9.84
CA LEU A 90 -2.74 11.47 -11.07
C LEU A 90 -1.90 11.79 -12.31
N ILE A 91 -1.38 13.01 -12.41
CA ILE A 91 -0.63 13.48 -13.58
C ILE A 91 0.86 13.09 -13.47
N LEU A 92 1.46 13.24 -12.29
CA LEU A 92 2.91 13.16 -12.11
C LEU A 92 3.39 11.78 -11.63
N THR A 93 2.65 11.06 -10.79
CA THR A 93 3.07 9.76 -10.25
C THR A 93 3.33 8.72 -11.35
N PRO A 94 2.53 8.61 -12.44
CA PRO A 94 2.88 7.75 -13.59
C PRO A 94 4.16 8.18 -14.32
N LEU A 95 4.44 9.48 -14.40
CA LEU A 95 5.66 10.01 -15.01
C LEU A 95 6.88 9.67 -14.14
N ILE A 96 6.77 9.82 -12.82
CA ILE A 96 7.79 9.47 -11.83
C ILE A 96 8.08 7.96 -11.86
N GLY A 97 7.04 7.13 -11.77
CA GLY A 97 7.18 5.66 -11.83
C GLY A 97 7.92 5.23 -13.10
N SER A 98 7.50 5.75 -14.26
CA SER A 98 8.11 5.43 -15.55
C SER A 98 9.51 6.03 -15.75
N ALA A 99 9.79 7.22 -15.21
CA ALA A 99 11.13 7.82 -15.23
C ALA A 99 12.10 7.04 -14.34
N SER A 100 11.63 6.60 -13.16
CA SER A 100 12.41 5.74 -12.26
C SER A 100 12.72 4.39 -12.93
N ASP A 101 11.77 3.74 -13.60
CA ASP A 101 12.01 2.46 -14.32
C ASP A 101 13.15 2.51 -15.35
N ARG A 102 13.49 3.69 -15.89
CA ARG A 102 14.53 3.91 -16.91
C ARG A 102 15.80 4.57 -16.37
N CYS A 103 15.91 4.81 -15.07
CA CYS A 103 17.06 5.51 -14.50
C CYS A 103 18.31 4.62 -14.44
N THR A 104 19.44 5.14 -14.91
CA THR A 104 20.74 4.45 -14.99
C THR A 104 21.83 5.15 -14.17
N LEU A 105 21.44 5.96 -13.18
CA LEU A 105 22.38 6.68 -12.32
C LEU A 105 23.19 5.70 -11.45
N LYS A 106 24.49 6.01 -11.24
CA LYS A 106 25.42 5.21 -10.41
C LYS A 106 24.98 5.04 -8.95
N TRP A 107 23.99 5.81 -8.50
CA TRP A 107 23.46 5.74 -7.13
C TRP A 107 22.31 4.73 -6.98
N GLY A 108 21.87 4.12 -8.07
CA GLY A 108 20.68 3.29 -8.14
C GLY A 108 19.61 3.89 -9.06
N ARG A 109 18.63 3.08 -9.44
CA ARG A 109 17.53 3.41 -10.34
C ARG A 109 16.38 4.12 -9.58
N ARG A 110 16.00 3.62 -8.40
CA ARG A 110 14.89 4.12 -7.57
C ARG A 110 15.32 5.23 -6.63
N ARG A 111 16.46 5.03 -5.96
CA ARG A 111 17.02 5.91 -4.93
C ARG A 111 17.01 7.42 -5.23
N PRO A 112 17.37 7.89 -6.45
CA PRO A 112 17.34 9.32 -6.76
C PRO A 112 15.95 9.95 -6.68
N PHE A 113 14.91 9.20 -7.08
CA PHE A 113 13.52 9.67 -7.05
C PHE A 113 12.96 9.67 -5.62
N ILE A 114 13.26 8.63 -4.85
CA ILE A 114 12.90 8.55 -3.43
C ILE A 114 13.50 9.74 -2.68
N LEU A 115 14.82 10.01 -2.81
CA LEU A 115 15.43 11.17 -2.15
C LEU A 115 14.77 12.49 -2.60
N ALA A 116 14.56 12.69 -3.90
CA ALA A 116 13.98 13.93 -4.42
C ALA A 116 12.58 14.21 -3.83
N LEU A 117 11.76 13.16 -3.70
CA LEU A 117 10.42 13.26 -3.10
C LEU A 117 10.50 13.45 -1.58
N CYS A 118 11.38 12.75 -0.87
CA CYS A 118 11.61 12.98 0.55
C CYS A 118 12.13 14.41 0.85
N VAL A 119 12.97 14.98 -0.02
CA VAL A 119 13.34 16.41 0.07
C VAL A 119 12.12 17.31 -0.18
N GLY A 120 11.23 16.93 -1.12
CA GLY A 120 9.92 17.56 -1.31
C GLY A 120 9.07 17.58 -0.04
N VAL A 121 8.96 16.46 0.69
CA VAL A 121 8.25 16.38 1.98
C VAL A 121 8.86 17.33 3.02
N LEU A 122 10.19 17.34 3.18
CA LEU A 122 10.86 18.26 4.12
C LEU A 122 10.65 19.74 3.76
N LEU A 123 10.65 20.09 2.47
CA LEU A 123 10.34 21.43 2.00
C LEU A 123 8.86 21.79 2.21
N GLY A 124 7.94 20.84 1.97
CA GLY A 124 6.50 20.98 2.23
C GLY A 124 6.23 21.26 3.71
N VAL A 125 6.71 20.39 4.60
CA VAL A 125 6.67 20.55 6.08
C VAL A 125 7.24 21.90 6.52
N SER A 126 8.37 22.34 5.92
CA SER A 126 8.97 23.65 6.23
C SER A 126 8.12 24.83 5.80
N LEU A 127 7.55 24.80 4.60
CA LEU A 127 6.69 25.86 4.06
C LEU A 127 5.32 25.90 4.73
N PHE A 128 4.78 24.74 5.11
CA PHE A 128 3.55 24.60 5.85
C PHE A 128 3.66 25.23 7.26
N LEU A 129 4.63 24.77 8.07
CA LEU A 129 4.71 25.17 9.48
C LEU A 129 5.49 26.49 9.73
N ASN A 130 6.24 27.00 8.75
CA ASN A 130 6.96 28.29 8.85
C ASN A 130 6.56 29.30 7.75
N GLY A 131 5.48 29.03 7.01
CA GLY A 131 4.98 29.91 5.95
C GLY A 131 4.49 31.24 6.50
N SER A 132 5.17 32.33 6.12
CA SER A 132 4.78 33.70 6.50
C SER A 132 3.69 34.31 5.61
N LEU A 133 3.37 33.64 4.50
CA LEU A 133 2.35 34.03 3.53
C LEU A 133 1.41 32.85 3.29
N LEU A 134 0.10 33.11 3.27
CA LEU A 134 -0.95 32.13 2.97
C LEU A 134 -0.63 31.26 1.75
N VAL A 135 -0.13 31.87 0.67
CA VAL A 135 0.23 31.14 -0.56
C VAL A 135 1.40 30.16 -0.34
N LEU A 136 2.36 30.50 0.53
CA LEU A 136 3.47 29.61 0.86
C LEU A 136 3.02 28.45 1.75
N THR A 137 2.11 28.69 2.71
CA THR A 137 1.54 27.64 3.54
C THR A 137 0.72 26.65 2.71
N VAL A 138 -0.18 27.15 1.85
CA VAL A 138 -0.99 26.32 0.92
C VAL A 138 -0.09 25.54 -0.04
N LEU A 139 0.96 26.16 -0.59
CA LEU A 139 1.95 25.47 -1.41
C LEU A 139 2.73 24.41 -0.60
N GLY A 140 2.99 24.67 0.68
CA GLY A 140 3.67 23.74 1.59
C GLY A 140 2.86 22.47 1.82
N VAL A 141 1.57 22.59 2.14
CA VAL A 141 0.61 21.48 2.28
C VAL A 141 0.57 20.65 0.99
N VAL A 142 0.25 21.30 -0.15
CA VAL A 142 0.14 20.60 -1.44
C VAL A 142 1.46 19.92 -1.85
N LEU A 143 2.61 20.51 -1.54
CA LEU A 143 3.92 19.91 -1.80
C LEU A 143 4.21 18.74 -0.85
N LEU A 144 3.80 18.81 0.42
CA LEU A 144 3.95 17.74 1.41
C LEU A 144 3.15 16.53 0.97
N ASP A 145 1.81 16.67 0.86
CA ASP A 145 0.88 15.64 0.39
C ASP A 145 1.42 14.95 -0.89
N PHE A 146 1.62 15.75 -1.94
CA PHE A 146 2.02 15.21 -3.24
C PHE A 146 3.35 14.44 -3.15
N SER A 147 4.34 14.98 -2.45
CA SER A 147 5.65 14.33 -2.34
C SER A 147 5.60 13.08 -1.49
N ALA A 148 4.80 13.09 -0.42
CA ALA A 148 4.63 11.95 0.47
C ALA A 148 3.90 10.81 -0.26
N ASP A 149 2.77 11.06 -0.93
CA ASP A 149 2.07 10.02 -1.70
C ASP A 149 2.86 9.55 -2.91
N ALA A 150 3.47 10.45 -3.69
CA ALA A 150 4.26 10.06 -4.86
C ALA A 150 5.51 9.24 -4.48
N SER A 151 5.96 9.28 -3.21
CA SER A 151 7.09 8.48 -2.73
C SER A 151 6.76 7.01 -2.48
N ASP A 152 5.50 6.67 -2.14
CA ASP A 152 5.08 5.30 -1.82
C ASP A 152 5.32 4.33 -2.98
N GLY A 153 4.96 4.73 -4.20
CA GLY A 153 5.16 3.92 -5.42
C GLY A 153 6.63 3.54 -5.67
N PRO A 154 7.58 4.50 -5.75
CA PRO A 154 9.02 4.22 -5.86
C PRO A 154 9.60 3.43 -4.67
N ILE A 155 9.14 3.66 -3.43
CA ILE A 155 9.60 2.92 -2.25
C ILE A 155 9.17 1.44 -2.32
N ARG A 156 7.93 1.17 -2.73
CA ARG A 156 7.42 -0.20 -2.93
C ARG A 156 8.04 -0.89 -4.13
N ALA A 157 8.21 -0.18 -5.24
CA ALA A 157 8.94 -0.69 -6.40
C ALA A 157 10.39 -1.03 -6.03
N TYR A 158 11.05 -0.26 -5.15
CA TYR A 158 12.39 -0.57 -4.66
C TYR A 158 12.41 -1.82 -3.76
N LEU A 159 11.43 -1.97 -2.86
CA LEU A 159 11.25 -3.21 -2.07
C LEU A 159 11.12 -4.43 -2.99
N LEU A 160 10.24 -4.35 -3.98
CA LEU A 160 9.90 -5.47 -4.87
C LEU A 160 10.97 -5.72 -5.95
N ASP A 161 11.83 -4.74 -6.23
CA ASP A 161 13.03 -4.91 -7.07
C ASP A 161 14.17 -5.66 -6.35
N VAL A 162 14.16 -5.79 -5.01
CA VAL A 162 15.27 -6.37 -4.21
C VAL A 162 14.87 -7.51 -3.28
N ALA A 163 13.59 -7.62 -2.91
CA ALA A 163 13.09 -8.76 -2.14
C ALA A 163 12.93 -10.00 -3.01
N ASP A 164 13.59 -11.09 -2.62
CA ASP A 164 13.27 -12.43 -3.12
C ASP A 164 11.80 -12.78 -2.83
N THR A 165 11.19 -13.65 -3.63
CA THR A 165 9.75 -13.96 -3.57
C THR A 165 9.31 -14.47 -2.20
N GLU A 166 10.17 -15.19 -1.47
CA GLU A 166 9.95 -15.64 -0.10
C GLU A 166 10.07 -14.52 0.96
N GLU A 167 10.77 -13.43 0.65
CA GLU A 167 10.98 -12.29 1.56
C GLU A 167 9.98 -11.14 1.32
N GLN A 168 9.33 -11.08 0.14
CA GLN A 168 8.40 -9.99 -0.24
C GLN A 168 7.28 -9.78 0.77
N ASP A 169 6.66 -10.86 1.24
CA ASP A 169 5.53 -10.78 2.18
C ASP A 169 5.97 -10.20 3.54
N MET A 170 7.08 -10.71 4.10
CA MET A 170 7.68 -10.17 5.32
C MET A 170 8.05 -8.69 5.15
N ALA A 171 8.70 -8.33 4.02
CA ALA A 171 9.16 -6.97 3.77
C ALA A 171 7.98 -5.97 3.64
N LEU A 172 6.91 -6.35 2.95
CA LEU A 172 5.69 -5.55 2.82
C LEU A 172 4.97 -5.38 4.17
N ASN A 173 4.93 -6.42 5.01
CA ASN A 173 4.35 -6.34 6.35
C ASN A 173 5.16 -5.41 7.26
N ILE A 174 6.50 -5.45 7.19
CA ILE A 174 7.38 -4.49 7.90
C ILE A 174 7.11 -3.05 7.44
N HIS A 175 6.84 -2.81 6.16
CA HIS A 175 6.43 -1.49 5.65
C HIS A 175 5.08 -1.05 6.22
N ALA A 176 4.06 -1.93 6.22
CA ALA A 176 2.74 -1.62 6.77
C ALA A 176 2.76 -1.39 8.29
N PHE A 177 3.50 -2.18 9.05
CA PHE A 177 3.69 -1.99 10.49
C PHE A 177 4.44 -0.68 10.80
N SER A 178 5.51 -0.38 10.04
CA SER A 178 6.26 0.87 10.19
C SER A 178 5.38 2.10 9.95
N ALA A 179 4.53 2.05 8.91
CA ALA A 179 3.53 3.05 8.61
C ALA A 179 2.56 3.29 9.79
N GLY A 180 1.89 2.22 10.27
CA GLY A 180 0.93 2.32 11.37
C GLY A 180 1.54 2.88 12.66
N LEU A 181 2.78 2.48 13.00
CA LEU A 181 3.51 3.00 14.16
C LEU A 181 3.88 4.49 13.98
N GLY A 182 4.26 4.90 12.77
CA GLY A 182 4.57 6.28 12.43
C GLY A 182 3.37 7.21 12.62
N GLY A 183 2.21 6.82 12.06
CA GLY A 183 0.96 7.55 12.21
C GLY A 183 0.53 7.65 13.68
N ALA A 184 0.61 6.55 14.44
CA ALA A 184 0.27 6.55 15.87
C ALA A 184 1.12 7.54 16.68
N VAL A 185 2.44 7.57 16.47
CA VAL A 185 3.34 8.53 17.14
C VAL A 185 3.06 9.96 16.66
N GLY A 186 2.75 10.17 15.37
CA GLY A 186 2.41 11.47 14.81
C GLY A 186 1.13 12.08 15.42
N TYR A 187 0.06 11.29 15.54
CA TYR A 187 -1.18 11.73 16.20
C TYR A 187 -0.96 12.03 17.70
N VAL A 188 -0.17 11.22 18.40
CA VAL A 188 0.17 11.50 19.81
C VAL A 188 0.94 12.81 19.94
N LEU A 189 2.01 13.04 19.16
CA LEU A 189 2.78 14.27 19.30
C LEU A 189 2.02 15.51 18.82
N GLY A 190 1.22 15.41 17.75
CA GLY A 190 0.36 16.49 17.26
C GLY A 190 -0.78 16.87 18.22
N GLY A 191 -1.30 15.90 18.99
CA GLY A 191 -2.36 16.11 19.98
C GLY A 191 -1.92 16.59 21.37
N LEU A 192 -0.61 16.72 21.62
CA LEU A 192 -0.09 17.25 22.88
C LEU A 192 0.00 18.78 22.85
N ASP A 193 -0.38 19.43 23.95
CA ASP A 193 -0.10 20.85 24.19
C ASP A 193 1.36 21.01 24.64
N TRP A 194 2.18 21.53 23.74
CA TRP A 194 3.61 21.74 23.98
C TRP A 194 3.90 23.07 24.69
N THR A 195 2.95 24.00 24.75
CA THR A 195 3.17 25.38 25.25
C THR A 195 3.56 25.42 26.72
N SER A 196 3.03 24.47 27.52
CA SER A 196 3.32 24.34 28.96
C SER A 196 4.61 23.56 29.27
N THR A 197 5.32 23.06 28.25
CA THR A 197 6.53 22.24 28.42
C THR A 197 7.81 23.09 28.36
N ILE A 198 8.96 22.49 28.72
CA ILE A 198 10.28 23.13 28.58
C ILE A 198 10.55 23.51 27.11
N LEU A 199 10.12 22.69 26.14
CA LEU A 199 10.21 23.03 24.72
C LEU A 199 9.33 24.24 24.37
N GLY A 200 8.12 24.31 24.95
CA GLY A 200 7.23 25.48 24.84
C GLY A 200 7.86 26.79 25.35
N THR A 201 8.76 26.72 26.33
CA THR A 201 9.51 27.90 26.81
C THR A 201 10.74 28.26 25.95
N ALA A 202 11.22 27.33 25.12
CA ALA A 202 12.40 27.52 24.27
C ALA A 202 12.06 27.94 22.83
N PHE A 203 10.92 27.49 22.30
CA PHE A 203 10.41 27.83 20.98
C PHE A 203 9.30 28.88 21.06
N LYS A 204 9.05 29.62 19.96
CA LYS A 204 8.07 30.71 19.97
C LYS A 204 6.62 30.24 19.84
N SER A 205 6.41 29.03 19.29
CA SER A 205 5.09 28.46 19.04
C SER A 205 5.15 26.93 18.99
N GLN A 206 3.99 26.29 19.13
CA GLN A 206 3.87 24.83 19.10
C GLN A 206 4.23 24.25 17.71
N GLU A 207 3.88 24.96 16.65
CA GLU A 207 4.12 24.60 15.25
C GLU A 207 5.62 24.47 14.97
N GLN A 208 6.47 25.30 15.61
CA GLN A 208 7.92 25.20 15.49
C GLN A 208 8.51 23.95 16.17
N ILE A 209 7.96 23.55 17.32
CA ILE A 209 8.36 22.33 18.04
C ILE A 209 8.01 21.10 17.19
N LEU A 210 6.78 21.09 16.67
CA LEU A 210 6.26 20.06 15.80
C LEU A 210 7.01 20.00 14.46
N PHE A 211 7.37 21.13 13.87
CA PHE A 211 8.27 21.21 12.72
C PHE A 211 9.63 20.54 12.99
N VAL A 212 10.25 20.81 14.15
CA VAL A 212 11.54 20.21 14.51
C VAL A 212 11.41 18.70 14.68
N PHE A 213 10.34 18.19 15.31
CA PHE A 213 10.10 16.75 15.40
C PHE A 213 9.93 16.11 14.01
N ALA A 214 9.08 16.67 13.15
CA ALA A 214 8.89 16.21 11.77
C ALA A 214 10.20 16.20 10.98
N ALA A 215 10.94 17.31 10.98
CA ALA A 215 12.21 17.42 10.25
C ALA A 215 13.24 16.40 10.75
N VAL A 216 13.42 16.23 12.06
CA VAL A 216 14.42 15.31 12.64
C VAL A 216 14.03 13.85 12.41
N ILE A 217 12.79 13.47 12.74
CA ILE A 217 12.31 12.08 12.62
C ILE A 217 12.32 11.65 11.15
N PHE A 218 11.75 12.46 10.25
CA PHE A 218 11.71 12.15 8.83
C PHE A 218 13.12 12.07 8.21
N THR A 219 14.02 12.99 8.57
CA THR A 219 15.42 12.94 8.08
C THR A 219 16.12 11.66 8.53
N ILE A 220 15.95 11.24 9.80
CA ILE A 220 16.53 9.98 10.30
C ILE A 220 15.93 8.78 9.54
N SER A 221 14.61 8.73 9.38
CA SER A 221 13.90 7.71 8.61
C SER A 221 14.41 7.56 7.17
N VAL A 222 14.60 8.68 6.47
CA VAL A 222 15.13 8.70 5.09
C VAL A 222 16.59 8.24 5.06
N ILE A 223 17.43 8.68 6.01
CA ILE A 223 18.82 8.23 6.13
C ILE A 223 18.88 6.71 6.35
N LEU A 224 18.08 6.16 7.28
CA LEU A 224 18.03 4.72 7.55
C LEU A 224 17.62 3.93 6.31
N HIS A 225 16.58 4.37 5.59
CA HIS A 225 16.15 3.75 4.33
C HIS A 225 17.26 3.77 3.28
N MET A 226 17.89 4.93 3.05
CA MET A 226 18.95 5.10 2.05
C MET A 226 20.21 4.26 2.30
N PHE A 227 20.50 3.92 3.56
CA PHE A 227 21.65 3.08 3.95
C PHE A 227 21.30 1.61 4.24
N SER A 228 20.04 1.20 4.14
CA SER A 228 19.57 -0.13 4.55
C SER A 228 20.06 -1.28 3.66
N ILE A 229 19.68 -1.24 2.39
CA ILE A 229 19.92 -2.27 1.37
C ILE A 229 20.59 -1.56 0.19
N LYS A 230 21.67 -2.09 -0.39
CA LYS A 230 22.29 -1.48 -1.58
C LYS A 230 21.45 -1.79 -2.80
N GLU A 231 21.14 -0.78 -3.60
CA GLU A 231 20.55 -0.99 -4.93
C GLU A 231 21.68 -1.41 -5.89
N GLU A 232 21.50 -2.51 -6.62
CA GLU A 232 22.44 -2.87 -7.69
C GLU A 232 22.34 -1.87 -8.84
N SER A 233 23.47 -1.54 -9.47
CA SER A 233 23.47 -0.67 -10.64
C SER A 233 22.82 -1.41 -11.80
N PHE A 234 21.75 -0.84 -12.37
CA PHE A 234 21.12 -1.36 -13.58
C PHE A 234 22.10 -1.27 -14.77
N GLU A 235 22.91 -2.30 -14.94
CA GLU A 235 23.44 -2.61 -16.25
C GLU A 235 22.26 -2.97 -17.15
N ALA A 236 22.15 -2.31 -18.29
CA ALA A 236 21.16 -2.67 -19.29
C ALA A 236 21.51 -4.09 -19.79
N ARG A 237 20.91 -5.10 -19.17
CA ARG A 237 21.12 -6.51 -19.50
C ARG A 237 20.85 -6.67 -20.98
N GLY A 238 21.93 -6.85 -21.75
CA GLY A 238 21.82 -7.07 -23.18
C GLY A 238 20.95 -8.30 -23.43
N ASP A 239 20.20 -8.27 -24.52
CA ASP A 239 19.56 -9.46 -25.07
C ASP A 239 20.64 -10.42 -25.59
N THR A 240 21.35 -11.07 -24.67
CA THR A 240 22.28 -12.18 -24.94
C THR A 240 21.53 -13.49 -24.71
N LEU A 241 20.44 -13.68 -25.45
CA LEU A 241 19.80 -14.97 -25.61
C LEU A 241 20.42 -15.68 -26.82
N GLY A 242 21.49 -16.45 -26.56
CA GLY A 242 21.94 -17.56 -27.40
C GLY A 242 22.64 -17.21 -28.72
N GLU A 243 23.91 -16.80 -28.63
CA GLU A 243 24.89 -17.15 -29.67
C GLU A 243 25.62 -18.41 -29.20
N GLY A 244 25.26 -19.55 -29.79
CA GLY A 244 25.92 -20.84 -29.55
C GLY A 244 27.17 -21.00 -30.42
N ASP A 245 28.02 -21.95 -30.05
CA ASP A 245 29.32 -22.24 -30.69
C ASP A 245 29.29 -22.26 -32.23
N SER A 246 30.25 -21.56 -32.83
CA SER A 246 31.02 -22.12 -33.96
C SER A 246 32.34 -21.38 -34.17
N ASP A 247 33.45 -22.04 -33.83
CA ASP A 247 34.76 -21.70 -34.37
C ASP A 247 34.77 -21.91 -35.89
N SER A 248 35.21 -20.91 -36.66
CA SER A 248 36.43 -21.02 -37.50
C SER A 248 36.63 -19.90 -38.55
N LEU A 249 37.87 -19.41 -38.59
CA LEU A 249 38.64 -18.87 -39.72
C LEU A 249 38.00 -17.93 -40.78
N SER A 250 38.24 -16.64 -40.56
CA SER A 250 39.07 -15.77 -41.42
C SER A 250 38.64 -15.38 -42.86
N SER A 251 38.81 -14.06 -43.10
CA SER A 251 39.37 -13.42 -44.31
C SER A 251 38.44 -12.65 -45.26
N SER A 252 38.96 -11.47 -45.63
CA SER A 252 38.62 -10.58 -46.76
C SER A 252 37.46 -9.56 -46.70
N GLU A 253 37.93 -8.31 -46.62
CA GLU A 253 37.54 -7.14 -47.42
C GLU A 253 36.43 -6.17 -46.97
N LYS A 254 36.90 -4.94 -46.67
CA LYS A 254 36.14 -3.70 -46.52
C LYS A 254 35.72 -3.15 -47.88
N LEU A 255 34.43 -2.91 -48.10
CA LEU A 255 33.81 -1.83 -48.92
C LEU A 255 32.28 -2.07 -48.88
N LYS A 256 31.34 -1.11 -48.81
CA LYS A 256 31.33 0.37 -48.85
C LYS A 256 30.36 0.89 -47.77
N GLY A 257 30.48 2.18 -47.43
CA GLY A 257 29.57 2.81 -46.47
C GLY A 257 28.13 2.98 -46.97
N GLY A 258 27.17 2.88 -46.04
CA GLY A 258 25.76 3.19 -46.23
C GLY A 258 25.15 3.51 -44.86
N LEU A 259 24.60 4.72 -44.72
CA LEU A 259 23.99 5.34 -43.54
C LEU A 259 23.74 4.41 -42.33
N ALA A 260 24.58 4.55 -41.30
CA ALA A 260 24.21 4.17 -39.93
C ALA A 260 23.15 5.15 -39.42
N GLY A 261 21.88 4.88 -39.73
CA GLY A 261 20.76 5.60 -39.14
C GLY A 261 20.77 5.42 -37.62
N PRO A 262 20.52 6.48 -36.82
CA PRO A 262 20.48 6.34 -35.37
C PRO A 262 19.36 5.36 -35.00
N ARG A 263 19.71 4.26 -34.31
CA ARG A 263 18.72 3.34 -33.73
C ARG A 263 17.86 4.13 -32.75
N ASN A 264 16.64 4.42 -33.17
CA ASN A 264 15.69 5.20 -32.41
C ASN A 264 15.27 4.42 -31.15
N GLN A 265 15.99 4.63 -30.04
CA GLN A 265 15.51 4.30 -28.71
C GLN A 265 14.27 5.17 -28.48
N GLY A 266 13.10 4.63 -28.82
CA GLY A 266 11.85 5.37 -28.79
C GLY A 266 11.53 5.84 -27.39
N GLY A 267 11.89 7.08 -27.08
CA GLY A 267 11.58 7.71 -25.81
C GLY A 267 10.08 7.61 -25.54
N THR A 268 9.72 7.12 -24.36
CA THR A 268 8.34 6.93 -23.92
C THR A 268 7.66 8.29 -23.84
N THR A 269 7.06 8.70 -24.95
CA THR A 269 6.33 9.97 -25.05
C THR A 269 5.21 9.93 -24.02
N VAL A 270 4.85 11.07 -23.40
CA VAL A 270 3.73 11.15 -22.44
C VAL A 270 2.46 10.48 -23.01
N LYS A 271 2.19 10.66 -24.31
CA LYS A 271 1.12 9.97 -25.05
C LYS A 271 1.19 8.44 -24.99
N LEU A 272 2.38 7.85 -25.03
CA LEU A 272 2.59 6.40 -24.96
C LEU A 272 2.41 5.87 -23.53
N LEU A 273 2.76 6.67 -22.51
CA LEU A 273 2.47 6.36 -21.11
C LEU A 273 0.97 6.34 -20.84
N TRP A 274 0.25 7.38 -21.26
CA TRP A 274 -1.22 7.41 -21.21
C TRP A 274 -1.86 6.26 -21.99
N LEU A 275 -1.33 5.91 -23.17
CA LEU A 275 -1.80 4.75 -23.93
C LEU A 275 -1.57 3.42 -23.18
N SER A 276 -0.45 3.30 -22.45
CA SER A 276 -0.14 2.12 -21.62
C SER A 276 -0.96 2.06 -20.32
N MET A 277 -1.40 3.21 -19.78
CA MET A 277 -2.35 3.26 -18.67
C MET A 277 -3.78 2.94 -19.11
N LEU A 278 -4.17 3.30 -20.34
CA LEU A 278 -5.47 2.93 -20.92
C LEU A 278 -5.51 1.47 -21.39
N LYS A 279 -4.37 0.92 -21.82
CA LYS A 279 -4.24 -0.46 -22.30
C LYS A 279 -3.56 -1.37 -21.27
N MET A 280 -4.18 -1.49 -20.10
CA MET A 280 -3.73 -2.40 -19.04
C MET A 280 -3.98 -3.88 -19.36
N PRO A 281 -3.13 -4.81 -18.89
CA PRO A 281 -3.44 -6.23 -18.89
C PRO A 281 -4.64 -6.50 -17.97
N PRO A 282 -5.48 -7.52 -18.29
CA PRO A 282 -6.73 -7.77 -17.57
C PRO A 282 -6.52 -8.09 -16.07
N GLN A 283 -5.39 -8.70 -15.70
CA GLN A 283 -5.02 -8.97 -14.30
C GLN A 283 -4.91 -7.66 -13.50
N LEU A 284 -4.16 -6.68 -14.00
CA LEU A 284 -3.99 -5.40 -13.30
C LEU A 284 -5.27 -4.57 -13.32
N LEU A 285 -6.01 -4.53 -14.44
CA LEU A 285 -7.29 -3.80 -14.50
C LEU A 285 -8.26 -4.32 -13.43
N ARG A 286 -8.37 -5.64 -13.28
CA ARG A 286 -9.21 -6.29 -12.26
C ARG A 286 -8.76 -5.93 -10.85
N LEU A 287 -7.46 -5.97 -10.59
CA LEU A 287 -6.89 -5.57 -9.31
C LEU A 287 -7.16 -4.08 -9.00
N CYS A 288 -6.99 -3.19 -9.98
CA CYS A 288 -7.24 -1.75 -9.84
C CYS A 288 -8.70 -1.45 -9.48
N VAL A 289 -9.69 -2.14 -10.07
CA VAL A 289 -11.11 -1.95 -9.72
C VAL A 289 -11.37 -2.32 -8.25
N CYS A 290 -10.81 -3.45 -7.79
CA CYS A 290 -10.92 -3.84 -6.38
C CYS A 290 -10.20 -2.85 -5.45
N HIS A 291 -8.99 -2.40 -5.83
CA HIS A 291 -8.20 -1.44 -5.07
C HIS A 291 -8.88 -0.07 -4.97
N LEU A 292 -9.52 0.40 -6.04
CA LEU A 292 -10.27 1.66 -6.07
C LEU A 292 -11.49 1.64 -5.13
N LEU A 293 -12.29 0.57 -5.18
CA LEU A 293 -13.48 0.42 -4.31
C LEU A 293 -13.11 0.35 -2.82
N THR A 294 -12.01 -0.33 -2.52
CA THR A 294 -11.51 -0.49 -1.14
C THR A 294 -10.87 0.79 -0.61
N TRP A 295 -10.07 1.50 -1.42
CA TRP A 295 -9.56 2.83 -1.07
C TRP A 295 -10.66 3.90 -0.93
N PHE A 296 -11.68 3.89 -1.79
CA PHE A 296 -12.84 4.78 -1.64
C PHE A 296 -13.49 4.60 -0.26
N SER A 297 -13.67 3.35 0.16
CA SER A 297 -14.34 3.02 1.42
C SER A 297 -13.51 3.40 2.65
N ILE A 298 -12.20 3.11 2.64
CA ILE A 298 -11.34 3.45 3.77
C ILE A 298 -11.12 4.97 3.91
N ILE A 299 -11.03 5.71 2.79
CA ILE A 299 -10.89 7.17 2.82
C ILE A 299 -12.19 7.85 3.24
N ALA A 300 -13.34 7.37 2.75
CA ALA A 300 -14.66 7.86 3.17
C ALA A 300 -14.86 7.74 4.69
N GLU A 301 -14.44 6.62 5.29
CA GLU A 301 -14.47 6.44 6.73
C GLU A 301 -13.40 7.30 7.43
N ALA A 302 -12.13 7.24 7.00
CA ALA A 302 -11.01 7.90 7.66
C ALA A 302 -11.20 9.41 7.87
N VAL A 303 -11.68 10.11 6.83
CA VAL A 303 -11.83 11.57 6.83
C VAL A 303 -12.96 12.04 7.76
N PHE A 304 -14.00 11.21 7.95
CA PHE A 304 -15.24 11.62 8.61
C PHE A 304 -15.56 10.85 9.89
N TYR A 305 -14.79 9.81 10.25
CA TYR A 305 -15.00 9.00 11.46
C TYR A 305 -15.04 9.83 12.75
N THR A 306 -14.14 10.81 12.90
CA THR A 306 -14.10 11.71 14.06
C THR A 306 -15.33 12.63 14.12
N ASP A 307 -15.85 13.03 12.97
CA ASP A 307 -17.05 13.87 12.84
C ASP A 307 -18.34 13.06 13.12
N PHE A 308 -18.40 11.81 12.64
CA PHE A 308 -19.43 10.83 13.02
C PHE A 308 -19.44 10.57 14.54
N MET A 309 -18.26 10.41 15.16
CA MET A 309 -18.14 10.29 16.62
C MET A 309 -18.66 11.55 17.33
N GLY A 310 -18.31 12.74 16.85
CA GLY A 310 -18.78 14.03 17.37
C GLY A 310 -20.30 14.21 17.28
N GLN A 311 -20.86 14.07 16.07
CA GLN A 311 -22.25 14.41 15.78
C GLN A 311 -23.24 13.30 16.11
N VAL A 312 -22.94 12.04 15.75
CA VAL A 312 -23.91 10.94 15.85
C VAL A 312 -23.85 10.24 17.21
N ILE A 313 -22.65 9.94 17.69
CA ILE A 313 -22.47 9.16 18.92
C ILE A 313 -22.56 10.03 20.17
N TYR A 314 -21.97 11.23 20.14
CA TYR A 314 -22.01 12.17 21.26
C TYR A 314 -23.14 13.22 21.16
N ALA A 315 -23.94 13.19 20.07
CA ALA A 315 -25.02 14.15 19.82
C ALA A 315 -24.56 15.62 19.91
N GLY A 316 -23.33 15.90 19.47
CA GLY A 316 -22.76 17.24 19.45
C GLY A 316 -23.02 17.99 18.13
N ASP A 317 -22.88 19.31 18.18
CA ASP A 317 -23.04 20.18 17.01
C ASP A 317 -21.75 21.02 16.83
N PRO A 318 -21.02 20.88 15.71
CA PRO A 318 -19.80 21.66 15.44
C PRO A 318 -20.07 23.15 15.20
N THR A 319 -21.31 23.53 14.90
CA THR A 319 -21.74 24.93 14.62
C THR A 319 -22.30 25.63 15.86
N ALA A 320 -22.50 24.91 16.96
CA ALA A 320 -23.08 25.46 18.18
C ALA A 320 -22.14 26.50 18.85
N PRO A 321 -22.68 27.49 19.60
CA PRO A 321 -21.87 28.55 20.20
C PRO A 321 -20.76 28.02 21.12
N ALA A 322 -19.64 28.74 21.20
CA ALA A 322 -18.42 28.35 21.93
C ALA A 322 -18.62 27.92 23.40
N ASN A 323 -19.67 28.42 24.06
CA ASN A 323 -20.01 28.11 25.46
C ASN A 323 -21.19 27.11 25.60
N SER A 324 -21.59 26.44 24.52
CA SER A 324 -22.70 25.47 24.52
C SER A 324 -22.27 24.08 25.00
N THR A 325 -23.23 23.32 25.53
CA THR A 325 -23.02 21.90 25.86
C THR A 325 -22.81 21.06 24.60
N ASP A 326 -23.45 21.45 23.50
CA ASP A 326 -23.49 20.68 22.25
C ASP A 326 -22.13 20.72 21.53
N LEU A 327 -21.47 21.88 21.51
CA LEU A 327 -20.08 21.99 21.04
C LEU A 327 -19.09 21.22 21.95
N GLN A 328 -19.30 21.25 23.27
CA GLN A 328 -18.48 20.45 24.20
C GLN A 328 -18.67 18.94 23.99
N ASN A 329 -19.87 18.50 23.63
CA ASN A 329 -20.14 17.11 23.29
C ASN A 329 -19.49 16.73 21.96
N TYR A 330 -19.54 17.62 20.96
CA TYR A 330 -18.82 17.44 19.69
C TYR A 330 -17.31 17.23 19.92
N HIS A 331 -16.67 18.13 20.68
CA HIS A 331 -15.23 18.00 20.98
C HIS A 331 -14.90 16.73 21.77
N LYS A 332 -15.75 16.27 22.69
CA LYS A 332 -15.56 14.97 23.37
C LYS A 332 -15.66 13.80 22.41
N GLY A 333 -16.60 13.83 21.46
CA GLY A 333 -16.74 12.80 20.45
C GLY A 333 -15.55 12.75 19.50
N VAL A 334 -15.09 13.91 19.00
CA VAL A 334 -13.86 14.01 18.20
C VAL A 334 -12.66 13.46 18.97
N GLN A 335 -12.48 13.85 20.25
CA GLN A 335 -11.41 13.33 21.10
C GLN A 335 -11.48 11.80 21.26
N MET A 336 -12.68 11.24 21.42
CA MET A 336 -12.88 9.79 21.51
C MET A 336 -12.62 9.10 20.16
N GLY A 337 -12.95 9.75 19.03
CA GLY A 337 -12.57 9.30 17.70
C GLY A 337 -11.06 9.21 17.52
N CYS A 338 -10.30 10.20 18.00
CA CYS A 338 -8.83 10.11 18.02
C CYS A 338 -8.32 8.90 18.81
N TRP A 339 -8.97 8.53 19.93
CA TRP A 339 -8.66 7.27 20.64
C TRP A 339 -8.99 6.02 19.83
N GLY A 340 -10.08 6.04 19.04
CA GLY A 340 -10.41 4.97 18.10
C GLY A 340 -9.34 4.76 17.02
N LEU A 341 -8.77 5.86 16.51
CA LEU A 341 -7.65 5.82 15.56
C LEU A 341 -6.35 5.26 16.18
N VAL A 342 -6.15 5.35 17.50
CA VAL A 342 -5.05 4.64 18.18
C VAL A 342 -5.31 3.12 18.25
N VAL A 343 -6.56 2.69 18.46
CA VAL A 343 -6.94 1.26 18.43
C VAL A 343 -6.75 0.67 17.03
N TYR A 344 -7.09 1.42 15.98
CA TYR A 344 -6.81 1.08 14.58
C TYR A 344 -5.34 0.71 14.33
N ALA A 345 -4.39 1.50 14.86
CA ALA A 345 -2.96 1.25 14.66
C ALA A 345 -2.47 -0.02 15.36
N ALA A 346 -3.10 -0.41 16.48
CA ALA A 346 -2.74 -1.61 17.23
C ALA A 346 -3.22 -2.91 16.56
N THR A 347 -4.32 -2.90 15.79
CA THR A 347 -4.93 -4.14 15.27
C THR A 347 -4.29 -4.63 13.97
N ALA A 348 -3.55 -3.77 13.25
CA ALA A 348 -2.80 -4.13 12.04
C ALA A 348 -1.79 -5.28 12.27
N LYS A 349 -1.23 -5.40 13.49
CA LYS A 349 -0.24 -6.43 13.86
C LYS A 349 -0.83 -7.83 14.04
N TYR A 350 -2.11 -7.97 14.40
CA TYR A 350 -2.63 -9.25 14.92
C TYR A 350 -2.77 -10.34 13.82
N LEU A 351 -2.84 -9.95 12.56
CA LEU A 351 -2.95 -10.88 11.42
C LEU A 351 -1.62 -11.53 11.04
N ASP A 352 -0.48 -10.88 11.28
CA ASP A 352 0.87 -11.39 10.93
C ASP A 352 1.26 -12.66 11.69
N ASN A 353 0.56 -12.99 12.79
CA ASN A 353 0.74 -14.23 13.53
C ASN A 353 0.12 -15.47 12.85
N TYR A 354 -0.59 -15.29 11.74
CA TYR A 354 -1.30 -16.37 11.04
C TYR A 354 -0.82 -16.51 9.59
N ASP A 355 -0.45 -17.73 9.22
CA ASP A 355 0.06 -18.10 7.90
C ASP A 355 -1.09 -18.17 6.87
N LEU A 356 -1.63 -17.00 6.53
CA LEU A 356 -2.82 -16.82 5.70
C LEU A 356 -2.44 -16.47 4.26
N SER A 357 -3.02 -17.17 3.29
CA SER A 357 -2.90 -16.81 1.87
C SER A 357 -3.39 -15.38 1.61
N ILE A 358 -2.71 -14.65 0.72
CA ILE A 358 -3.08 -13.31 0.21
C ILE A 358 -4.58 -13.21 -0.10
N LYS A 359 -5.15 -14.26 -0.71
CA LYS A 359 -6.59 -14.33 -1.03
C LYS A 359 -7.47 -14.25 0.22
N VAL A 360 -7.10 -14.99 1.26
CA VAL A 360 -7.83 -15.01 2.53
C VAL A 360 -7.70 -13.67 3.24
N ILE A 361 -6.49 -13.08 3.28
CA ILE A 361 -6.25 -11.76 3.88
C ILE A 361 -7.11 -10.68 3.18
N TYR A 362 -7.12 -10.64 1.85
CA TYR A 362 -7.86 -9.59 1.12
C TYR A 362 -9.39 -9.74 1.27
N ILE A 363 -9.90 -10.97 1.22
CA ILE A 363 -11.33 -11.28 1.39
C ILE A 363 -11.78 -10.98 2.84
N LEU A 364 -11.04 -11.44 3.85
CA LEU A 364 -11.38 -11.17 5.25
C LEU A 364 -11.25 -9.68 5.59
N GLY A 365 -10.24 -8.99 5.05
CA GLY A 365 -10.07 -7.55 5.22
C GLY A 365 -11.27 -6.75 4.74
N THR A 366 -11.65 -6.96 3.48
CA THR A 366 -12.78 -6.26 2.84
C THR A 366 -14.14 -6.61 3.46
N LEU A 367 -14.35 -7.87 3.86
CA LEU A 367 -15.59 -8.29 4.51
C LEU A 367 -15.70 -7.77 5.95
N SER A 368 -14.64 -7.87 6.76
CA SER A 368 -14.65 -7.44 8.16
C SER A 368 -14.83 -5.93 8.31
N PHE A 369 -14.25 -5.13 7.42
CA PHE A 369 -14.48 -3.69 7.39
C PHE A 369 -15.90 -3.32 6.95
N SER A 370 -16.45 -4.00 5.94
CA SER A 370 -17.84 -3.82 5.52
C SER A 370 -18.83 -4.12 6.65
N LEU A 371 -18.66 -5.26 7.33
CA LEU A 371 -19.49 -5.61 8.48
C LEU A 371 -19.28 -4.66 9.67
N GLY A 372 -18.04 -4.25 9.95
CA GLY A 372 -17.73 -3.34 11.06
C GLY A 372 -18.38 -1.96 10.91
N THR A 373 -18.23 -1.36 9.74
CA THR A 373 -18.85 -0.06 9.41
C THR A 373 -20.38 -0.15 9.33
N ALA A 374 -20.95 -1.25 8.82
CA ALA A 374 -22.39 -1.50 8.89
C ALA A 374 -22.92 -1.58 10.34
N VAL A 375 -22.26 -2.34 11.21
CA VAL A 375 -22.62 -2.48 12.63
C VAL A 375 -22.52 -1.13 13.35
N MET A 376 -21.49 -0.34 13.05
CA MET A 376 -21.30 1.00 13.58
C MET A 376 -22.39 1.98 13.15
N ALA A 377 -22.84 1.92 11.89
CA ALA A 377 -23.94 2.74 11.37
C ALA A 377 -25.31 2.36 11.98
N ILE A 378 -25.56 1.06 12.21
CA ILE A 378 -26.82 0.55 12.78
C ILE A 378 -26.89 0.80 14.28
N PHE A 379 -25.76 0.69 14.99
CA PHE A 379 -25.67 0.84 16.44
C PHE A 379 -24.69 1.97 16.81
N PRO A 380 -25.08 3.26 16.63
CA PRO A 380 -24.25 4.40 16.98
C PRO A 380 -24.06 4.49 18.50
N ASN A 381 -23.01 3.82 18.98
CA ASN A 381 -22.63 3.76 20.38
C ASN A 381 -21.11 3.78 20.49
N VAL A 382 -20.58 4.52 21.46
CA VAL A 382 -19.14 4.71 21.65
C VAL A 382 -18.38 3.38 21.75
N TYR A 383 -18.89 2.39 22.49
CA TYR A 383 -18.19 1.10 22.64
C TYR A 383 -18.23 0.28 21.35
N VAL A 384 -19.35 0.35 20.61
CA VAL A 384 -19.46 -0.33 19.31
C VAL A 384 -18.49 0.29 18.31
N ALA A 385 -18.46 1.62 18.16
CA ALA A 385 -17.55 2.30 17.26
C ALA A 385 -16.07 2.06 17.62
N MET A 386 -15.72 2.09 18.90
CA MET A 386 -14.36 1.82 19.38
C MET A 386 -13.89 0.37 19.18
N VAL A 387 -14.81 -0.60 19.11
CA VAL A 387 -14.46 -2.00 18.77
C VAL A 387 -14.49 -2.19 17.25
N MET A 388 -15.47 -1.62 16.52
CA MET A 388 -15.57 -1.79 15.07
C MET A 388 -14.45 -1.08 14.30
N ILE A 389 -13.89 0.03 14.81
CA ILE A 389 -12.73 0.69 14.18
C ILE A 389 -11.48 -0.22 14.13
N SER A 390 -11.43 -1.29 14.93
CA SER A 390 -10.37 -2.31 14.82
C SER A 390 -10.35 -3.01 13.45
N THR A 391 -11.50 -3.15 12.77
CA THR A 391 -11.58 -3.77 11.44
C THR A 391 -11.04 -2.85 10.34
N MET A 392 -10.96 -1.54 10.61
CA MET A 392 -10.29 -0.58 9.73
C MET A 392 -8.77 -0.84 9.69
N GLY A 393 -8.16 -1.26 10.80
CA GLY A 393 -6.74 -1.63 10.84
C GLY A 393 -6.46 -2.90 10.02
N ILE A 394 -7.37 -3.86 10.10
CA ILE A 394 -7.34 -5.11 9.34
C ILE A 394 -7.39 -4.84 7.82
N ILE A 395 -8.36 -4.06 7.33
CA ILE A 395 -8.43 -3.72 5.90
C ILE A 395 -7.26 -2.83 5.45
N SER A 396 -6.77 -1.92 6.31
CA SER A 396 -5.63 -1.05 5.99
C SER A 396 -4.36 -1.86 5.75
N MET A 397 -4.13 -2.91 6.54
CA MET A 397 -3.09 -3.91 6.28
C MET A 397 -3.34 -4.62 4.94
N SER A 398 -4.54 -5.18 4.72
CA SER A 398 -4.88 -5.87 3.46
C SER A 398 -4.66 -5.03 2.21
N ILE A 399 -5.10 -3.77 2.20
CA ILE A 399 -4.94 -2.84 1.07
C ILE A 399 -3.46 -2.44 0.87
N SER A 400 -2.70 -2.30 1.96
CA SER A 400 -1.27 -1.95 1.91
C SER A 400 -0.37 -3.11 1.49
N TYR A 401 -0.83 -4.36 1.64
CA TYR A 401 -0.05 -5.56 1.36
C TYR A 401 -0.51 -6.28 0.08
N CYS A 402 -1.75 -6.79 0.06
CA CYS A 402 -2.21 -7.76 -0.94
C CYS A 402 -2.08 -7.29 -2.42
N PRO A 403 -2.40 -6.03 -2.78
CA PRO A 403 -2.28 -5.56 -4.16
C PRO A 403 -0.83 -5.50 -4.66
N TYR A 404 0.11 -5.21 -3.77
CA TYR A 404 1.53 -5.12 -4.12
C TYR A 404 2.20 -6.50 -4.16
N ALA A 405 1.82 -7.41 -3.27
CA ALA A 405 2.22 -8.82 -3.33
C ALA A 405 1.70 -9.52 -4.61
N LEU A 406 0.41 -9.31 -4.95
CA LEU A 406 -0.16 -9.78 -6.22
C LEU A 406 0.54 -9.19 -7.43
N LEU A 407 0.94 -7.91 -7.37
CA LEU A 407 1.71 -7.29 -8.46
C LEU A 407 3.08 -7.95 -8.63
N GLY A 408 3.77 -8.30 -7.55
CA GLY A 408 5.00 -9.12 -7.58
C GLY A 408 4.80 -10.41 -8.37
N GLN A 409 3.84 -11.22 -7.93
CA GLN A 409 3.50 -12.50 -8.56
C GLN A 409 3.03 -12.35 -10.03
N TYR A 410 2.36 -11.25 -10.38
CA TYR A 410 2.00 -10.97 -11.78
C TYR A 410 3.23 -10.70 -12.66
N HIS A 411 4.27 -10.06 -12.13
CA HIS A 411 5.53 -9.80 -12.85
C HIS A 411 6.45 -11.02 -12.98
N GLU A 412 6.17 -12.12 -12.28
CA GLU A 412 6.80 -13.42 -12.51
C GLU A 412 6.18 -14.16 -13.71
N ASN A 413 4.88 -13.96 -13.96
CA ASN A 413 4.18 -14.63 -15.05
C ASN A 413 4.56 -14.03 -16.43
N LYS A 414 5.30 -14.80 -17.22
CA LYS A 414 5.73 -14.44 -18.60
C LYS A 414 4.58 -13.91 -19.47
N GLN A 415 3.36 -14.44 -19.35
CA GLN A 415 2.21 -13.99 -20.16
C GLN A 415 1.76 -12.55 -19.83
N TYR A 416 1.89 -12.12 -18.57
CA TYR A 416 1.56 -10.76 -18.13
C TYR A 416 2.56 -9.74 -18.71
N ILE A 417 3.86 -10.07 -18.63
CA ILE A 417 4.96 -9.20 -19.10
C ILE A 417 4.87 -8.92 -20.60
N HIS A 418 4.47 -9.91 -21.41
CA HIS A 418 4.38 -9.80 -22.87
C HIS A 418 3.16 -9.02 -23.38
N HIS A 419 2.22 -8.60 -22.52
CA HIS A 419 1.02 -7.85 -22.96
C HIS A 419 1.29 -6.35 -23.26
N SER A 420 2.54 -5.90 -23.11
CA SER A 420 2.99 -4.54 -23.37
C SER A 420 2.94 -4.17 -24.88
N PRO A 421 2.39 -2.99 -25.26
CA PRO A 421 2.38 -2.55 -26.65
C PRO A 421 3.78 -2.10 -27.11
N GLY A 422 4.38 -2.88 -28.01
CA GLY A 422 5.75 -2.70 -28.49
C GLY A 422 6.75 -3.59 -27.74
N LYS A 423 7.97 -3.76 -28.26
CA LYS A 423 9.01 -4.67 -27.69
C LYS A 423 9.62 -4.18 -26.36
N SER A 424 8.89 -3.40 -25.56
CA SER A 424 9.34 -2.87 -24.28
C SER A 424 8.74 -3.70 -23.14
N ARG A 425 9.58 -4.30 -22.31
CA ARG A 425 9.16 -4.90 -21.04
C ARG A 425 8.44 -3.85 -20.19
N ARG A 426 7.29 -4.22 -19.58
CA ARG A 426 6.57 -3.34 -18.65
C ARG A 426 7.36 -3.23 -17.35
N GLY A 427 7.52 -2.01 -16.83
CA GLY A 427 8.29 -1.76 -15.61
C GLY A 427 7.47 -1.99 -14.34
N PHE A 428 8.15 -2.28 -13.23
CA PHE A 428 7.50 -2.43 -11.94
C PHE A 428 6.98 -1.08 -11.40
N GLY A 429 7.74 0.00 -11.62
CA GLY A 429 7.42 1.34 -11.13
C GLY A 429 6.19 1.97 -11.80
N ILE A 430 5.97 1.75 -13.10
CA ILE A 430 4.75 2.20 -13.77
C ILE A 430 3.51 1.43 -13.28
N ASP A 431 3.63 0.15 -12.90
CA ASP A 431 2.51 -0.62 -12.39
C ASP A 431 2.17 -0.26 -10.93
N CYS A 432 3.19 -0.06 -10.08
CA CYS A 432 3.01 0.56 -8.77
C CYS A 432 2.33 1.93 -8.89
N ALA A 433 2.78 2.80 -9.80
CA ALA A 433 2.17 4.10 -10.01
C ALA A 433 0.70 4.02 -10.46
N ILE A 434 0.32 3.00 -11.25
CA ILE A 434 -1.08 2.76 -11.63
C ILE A 434 -1.94 2.32 -10.44
N LEU A 435 -1.40 1.53 -9.51
CA LEU A 435 -2.08 1.21 -8.24
C LEU A 435 -2.21 2.48 -7.37
N SER A 436 -1.14 3.25 -7.18
CA SER A 436 -1.17 4.52 -6.45
C SER A 436 -2.18 5.51 -7.05
N CYS A 437 -2.35 5.54 -8.38
CA CYS A 437 -3.38 6.35 -9.01
C CYS A 437 -4.81 6.01 -8.57
N GLN A 438 -5.10 4.77 -8.16
CA GLN A 438 -6.44 4.43 -7.64
C GLN A 438 -6.74 5.16 -6.32
N VAL A 439 -5.71 5.44 -5.51
CA VAL A 439 -5.83 6.23 -4.27
C VAL A 439 -6.26 7.65 -4.59
N TYR A 440 -5.60 8.30 -5.56
CA TYR A 440 -5.97 9.67 -5.96
C TYR A 440 -7.38 9.75 -6.59
N ILE A 441 -7.79 8.75 -7.39
CA ILE A 441 -9.17 8.66 -7.90
C ILE A 441 -10.14 8.51 -6.72
N ALA A 442 -9.84 7.66 -5.74
CA ALA A 442 -10.66 7.50 -4.53
C ALA A 442 -10.78 8.80 -3.73
N GLN A 443 -9.67 9.51 -3.46
CA GLN A 443 -9.67 10.81 -2.79
C GLN A 443 -10.56 11.83 -3.52
N ILE A 444 -10.43 11.93 -4.85
CA ILE A 444 -11.25 12.82 -5.69
C ILE A 444 -12.74 12.44 -5.64
N LEU A 445 -13.06 11.15 -5.68
CA LEU A 445 -14.44 10.66 -5.60
C LEU A 445 -15.06 10.92 -4.22
N VAL A 446 -14.31 10.70 -3.13
CA VAL A 446 -14.79 11.00 -1.76
C VAL A 446 -15.03 12.50 -1.60
N ALA A 447 -14.06 13.34 -1.97
CA ALA A 447 -14.14 14.79 -1.83
C ALA A 447 -15.27 15.45 -2.65
N SER A 448 -15.69 14.83 -3.78
CA SER A 448 -16.75 15.38 -4.64
C SER A 448 -18.12 14.75 -4.41
N ALA A 449 -18.18 13.42 -4.22
CA ALA A 449 -19.45 12.71 -4.08
C ALA A 449 -19.96 12.65 -2.63
N LEU A 450 -19.08 12.44 -1.64
CA LEU A 450 -19.53 12.15 -0.27
C LEU A 450 -20.18 13.37 0.39
N SER A 451 -19.60 14.56 0.24
CA SER A 451 -20.20 15.82 0.71
C SER A 451 -21.59 16.04 0.12
N THR A 452 -21.75 15.85 -1.19
CA THR A 452 -23.04 15.98 -1.88
C THR A 452 -24.09 14.99 -1.34
N VAL A 453 -23.69 13.77 -0.95
CA VAL A 453 -24.61 12.79 -0.36
C VAL A 453 -24.95 13.13 1.10
N VAL A 454 -23.98 13.61 1.89
CA VAL A 454 -24.23 14.06 3.27
C VAL A 454 -25.21 15.25 3.28
N ASP A 455 -25.02 16.23 2.39
CA ASP A 455 -25.92 17.37 2.23
C ASP A 455 -27.34 16.94 1.80
N ALA A 456 -27.44 15.97 0.88
CA ALA A 456 -28.73 15.47 0.39
C ALA A 456 -29.50 14.62 1.42
N VAL A 457 -28.79 13.91 2.31
CA VAL A 457 -29.38 13.08 3.38
C VAL A 457 -29.60 13.89 4.67
N GLY A 458 -28.84 14.98 4.87
CA GLY A 458 -28.90 15.80 6.07
C GLY A 458 -28.32 15.14 7.33
N SER A 459 -27.45 14.12 7.16
CA SER A 459 -26.83 13.41 8.28
C SER A 459 -25.53 12.71 7.89
N VAL A 460 -24.48 12.89 8.71
CA VAL A 460 -23.19 12.20 8.57
C VAL A 460 -23.28 10.68 8.83
N LEU A 461 -24.42 10.17 9.33
CA LEU A 461 -24.65 8.72 9.52
C LEU A 461 -24.62 7.94 8.18
N VAL A 462 -24.87 8.61 7.04
CA VAL A 462 -24.77 7.99 5.70
C VAL A 462 -23.35 7.53 5.36
N ILE A 463 -22.33 8.12 5.99
CA ILE A 463 -20.92 7.91 5.65
C ILE A 463 -20.47 6.46 5.92
N PRO A 464 -20.60 5.90 7.15
CA PRO A 464 -20.28 4.50 7.40
C PRO A 464 -21.17 3.52 6.62
N MET A 465 -22.39 3.92 6.22
CA MET A 465 -23.19 3.10 5.29
C MET A 465 -22.56 3.04 3.89
N MET A 466 -22.06 4.16 3.36
CA MET A 466 -21.37 4.22 2.08
C MET A 466 -20.03 3.49 2.11
N ALA A 467 -19.24 3.65 3.18
CA ALA A 467 -17.99 2.91 3.39
C ALA A 467 -18.25 1.39 3.44
N SER A 468 -19.28 0.96 4.18
CA SER A 468 -19.72 -0.44 4.21
C SER A 468 -20.08 -0.97 2.81
N GLY A 469 -20.89 -0.22 2.06
CA GLY A 469 -21.33 -0.61 0.72
C GLY A 469 -20.19 -0.71 -0.29
N GLY A 470 -19.29 0.27 -0.29
CA GLY A 470 -18.08 0.24 -1.12
C GLY A 470 -17.15 -0.93 -0.75
N SER A 471 -16.99 -1.22 0.55
CA SER A 471 -16.15 -2.33 1.02
C SER A 471 -16.79 -3.69 0.72
N PHE A 472 -18.13 -3.78 0.69
CA PHE A 472 -18.84 -4.97 0.24
C PHE A 472 -18.61 -5.24 -1.25
N LEU A 473 -18.62 -4.19 -2.09
CA LEU A 473 -18.21 -4.30 -3.50
C LEU A 473 -16.72 -4.64 -3.63
N GLY A 474 -15.88 -4.12 -2.72
CA GLY A 474 -14.48 -4.53 -2.54
C GLY A 474 -14.34 -6.03 -2.24
N PHE A 475 -15.17 -6.58 -1.36
CA PHE A 475 -15.24 -8.01 -1.04
C PHE A 475 -15.72 -8.87 -2.21
N LEU A 476 -16.76 -8.45 -2.94
CA LEU A 476 -17.21 -9.17 -4.13
C LEU A 476 -16.13 -9.16 -5.23
N THR A 477 -15.44 -8.04 -5.42
CA THR A 477 -14.36 -7.95 -6.40
C THR A 477 -13.10 -8.72 -5.97
N SER A 478 -12.72 -8.69 -4.69
CA SER A 478 -11.60 -9.48 -4.16
C SER A 478 -11.90 -10.99 -4.18
N THR A 479 -13.16 -11.39 -4.04
CA THR A 479 -13.58 -12.81 -4.09
C THR A 479 -13.66 -13.37 -5.51
N PHE A 480 -14.28 -12.64 -6.45
CA PHE A 480 -14.69 -13.18 -7.76
C PHE A 480 -13.94 -12.59 -8.96
N LEU A 481 -13.32 -11.42 -8.82
CA LEU A 481 -12.79 -10.65 -9.95
C LEU A 481 -11.26 -10.55 -9.95
N VAL A 482 -10.64 -10.44 -8.77
CA VAL A 482 -9.17 -10.52 -8.60
C VAL A 482 -8.67 -11.93 -8.96
N ILE A 483 -7.57 -11.98 -9.71
CA ILE A 483 -6.91 -13.24 -10.11
C ILE A 483 -5.79 -13.51 -9.12
N TYR A 484 -5.81 -14.66 -8.45
CA TYR A 484 -4.76 -15.11 -7.55
C TYR A 484 -3.95 -16.20 -8.26
N PRO A 485 -2.63 -16.03 -8.45
CA PRO A 485 -1.78 -17.09 -8.98
C PRO A 485 -1.69 -18.27 -8.01
N ASP A 486 -1.75 -19.51 -8.52
CA ASP A 486 -1.57 -20.70 -7.71
C ASP A 486 -0.08 -20.92 -7.39
N SER A 487 0.29 -20.87 -6.11
CA SER A 487 1.66 -21.07 -5.63
C SER A 487 2.15 -22.53 -5.65
N SER A 488 1.42 -23.43 -6.31
CA SER A 488 1.57 -24.89 -6.17
C SER A 488 1.82 -25.65 -7.47
N THR A 489 2.43 -25.02 -8.48
CA THR A 489 2.99 -25.73 -9.64
C THR A 489 4.50 -25.50 -9.72
N PRO A 490 5.34 -26.40 -9.18
CA PRO A 490 6.74 -26.43 -9.57
C PRO A 490 6.81 -26.62 -11.09
N THR A 491 7.80 -26.00 -11.74
CA THR A 491 7.99 -26.05 -13.19
C THR A 491 8.50 -27.43 -13.61
N THR A 492 7.63 -28.43 -13.52
CA THR A 492 7.89 -29.78 -14.04
C THR A 492 7.96 -29.69 -15.55
N THR A 493 9.14 -29.95 -16.10
CA THR A 493 9.48 -30.03 -17.52
C THR A 493 8.39 -30.72 -18.37
N GLN A 494 7.59 -29.92 -19.08
CA GLN A 494 6.74 -30.35 -20.20
C GLN A 494 6.74 -29.30 -21.33
N ASP A 495 7.94 -28.84 -21.73
CA ASP A 495 8.19 -28.19 -23.03
C ASP A 495 9.06 -29.11 -23.90
N GLN A 496 8.57 -30.34 -24.12
CA GLN A 496 9.06 -31.24 -25.17
C GLN A 496 7.87 -31.96 -25.81
N GLU A 497 7.19 -31.30 -26.74
CA GLU A 497 6.51 -32.00 -27.83
C GLU A 497 6.33 -31.11 -29.08
N GLY A 498 7.19 -31.37 -30.08
CA GLY A 498 6.86 -31.32 -31.51
C GLY A 498 6.33 -30.03 -32.14
N TYR A 499 7.22 -29.19 -32.66
CA TYR A 499 6.96 -28.54 -33.94
C TYR A 499 7.11 -29.58 -35.06
N GLY A 500 5.98 -30.09 -35.57
CA GLY A 500 5.92 -30.94 -36.76
C GLY A 500 5.68 -30.11 -38.04
N GLU A 501 6.42 -30.40 -39.10
CA GLU A 501 6.42 -29.65 -40.36
C GLU A 501 5.12 -29.79 -41.17
N GLU A 502 4.82 -28.78 -42.01
CA GLU A 502 3.73 -28.83 -42.98
C GLU A 502 4.03 -29.83 -44.13
N GLY A 503 3.10 -30.76 -44.39
CA GLY A 503 3.15 -31.68 -45.53
C GLY A 503 1.76 -31.84 -46.17
N SER A 504 1.66 -31.59 -47.48
CA SER A 504 0.39 -31.57 -48.23
C SER A 504 -0.21 -32.96 -48.53
N PRO A 505 -1.51 -33.05 -48.91
CA PRO A 505 -2.36 -34.22 -48.64
C PRO A 505 -2.53 -35.19 -49.83
N ALA A 506 -2.87 -36.47 -49.55
CA ALA A 506 -3.61 -37.34 -50.49
C ALA A 506 -4.17 -38.64 -49.87
N LEU A 507 -5.35 -39.04 -50.39
CA LEU A 507 -5.90 -40.42 -50.52
C LEU A 507 -6.61 -41.11 -49.34
N VAL A 508 -7.51 -42.03 -49.70
CA VAL A 508 -8.76 -42.39 -48.99
C VAL A 508 -9.05 -43.90 -49.08
N ALA A 509 -9.72 -44.44 -48.05
CA ALA A 509 -10.48 -45.72 -47.96
C ALA A 509 -9.69 -47.06 -47.87
N PRO A 510 -10.32 -48.18 -47.42
CA PRO A 510 -11.63 -48.35 -46.75
C PRO A 510 -11.59 -49.12 -45.39
N GLU A 511 -12.73 -49.22 -44.68
CA GLU A 511 -12.97 -50.18 -43.57
C GLU A 511 -13.12 -51.64 -44.07
N PRO A 512 -13.07 -52.65 -43.16
CA PRO A 512 -14.33 -53.13 -42.53
C PRO A 512 -14.24 -53.59 -41.05
N ASP A 513 -15.19 -53.15 -40.21
CA ASP A 513 -16.23 -53.92 -39.48
C ASP A 513 -15.99 -55.40 -39.03
N PRO A 514 -16.72 -55.97 -38.03
CA PRO A 514 -16.89 -55.57 -36.62
C PRO A 514 -16.71 -56.74 -35.61
N SER A 515 -16.60 -56.44 -34.30
CA SER A 515 -17.20 -57.25 -33.19
C SER A 515 -16.82 -56.75 -31.78
N GLY A 516 -17.70 -56.97 -30.78
CA GLY A 516 -17.30 -57.00 -29.36
C GLY A 516 -17.87 -55.91 -28.44
N SER A 517 -19.09 -56.12 -27.95
CA SER A 517 -19.79 -55.38 -26.89
C SER A 517 -18.97 -55.05 -25.61
N SER A 518 -19.14 -53.85 -25.04
CA SER A 518 -19.95 -53.61 -23.81
C SER A 518 -19.73 -52.22 -23.20
N MET A 519 -20.76 -51.67 -22.53
CA MET A 519 -20.70 -50.40 -21.80
C MET A 519 -20.13 -50.60 -20.38
N GLN A 520 -19.30 -49.65 -19.91
CA GLN A 520 -19.19 -49.31 -18.49
C GLN A 520 -18.60 -47.90 -18.31
N GLU A 521 -19.18 -47.12 -17.39
CA GLU A 521 -18.80 -45.73 -17.10
C GLU A 521 -17.51 -45.65 -16.24
N PRO A 522 -16.72 -44.56 -16.35
CA PRO A 522 -15.52 -44.38 -15.53
C PRO A 522 -15.86 -43.93 -14.10
N VAL A 523 -15.33 -44.66 -13.11
CA VAL A 523 -15.50 -44.39 -11.68
C VAL A 523 -14.62 -43.21 -11.22
N VAL A 524 -15.24 -42.24 -10.54
CA VAL A 524 -14.54 -41.10 -9.89
C VAL A 524 -13.93 -41.55 -8.56
N LEU A 525 -12.60 -41.42 -8.43
CA LEU A 525 -11.84 -41.90 -7.26
C LEU A 525 -11.58 -40.78 -6.24
N LEU A 526 -12.56 -40.55 -5.35
CA LEU A 526 -12.45 -39.62 -4.21
C LEU A 526 -11.77 -40.30 -3.02
N LYS A 527 -10.56 -39.85 -2.65
CA LYS A 527 -9.75 -40.47 -1.59
C LYS A 527 -9.87 -39.67 -0.28
N THR A 528 -10.74 -40.12 0.63
CA THR A 528 -10.85 -39.63 2.02
C THR A 528 -10.11 -40.55 2.99
N SER A 529 -9.39 -39.99 3.97
CA SER A 529 -8.71 -40.75 5.04
C SER A 529 -9.37 -40.50 6.40
N PRO A 530 -9.60 -41.52 7.25
CA PRO A 530 -10.42 -41.38 8.46
C PRO A 530 -9.61 -41.00 9.71
N LYS A 531 -10.28 -40.33 10.66
CA LYS A 531 -9.78 -40.11 12.02
C LYS A 531 -9.81 -41.41 12.84
N GLY A 532 -8.80 -41.63 13.66
CA GLY A 532 -8.78 -42.65 14.72
C GLY A 532 -8.32 -42.04 16.05
N SER A 533 -9.11 -42.25 17.11
CA SER A 533 -8.81 -41.82 18.47
C SER A 533 -8.87 -43.00 19.42
N SER A 534 -7.91 -43.16 20.33
CA SER A 534 -8.00 -44.17 21.40
C SER A 534 -7.35 -43.71 22.71
N SER A 535 -8.11 -43.97 23.76
CA SER A 535 -7.98 -43.60 25.18
C SER A 535 -6.64 -43.85 25.91
N THR A 536 -6.55 -43.19 27.06
CA THR A 536 -5.57 -43.32 28.16
C THR A 536 -5.45 -44.70 28.79
N ALA A 537 -4.26 -45.03 29.31
CA ALA A 537 -4.06 -45.99 30.41
C ALA A 537 -2.89 -45.53 31.31
N HIS A 538 -3.09 -45.59 32.64
CA HIS A 538 -2.04 -45.38 33.64
C HIS A 538 -1.12 -46.60 33.75
N TYR A 539 0.17 -46.38 34.08
CA TYR A 539 0.90 -47.20 35.06
C TYR A 539 2.01 -46.38 35.73
N GLU A 540 2.49 -46.85 36.88
CA GLU A 540 3.13 -46.06 37.94
C GLU A 540 4.50 -46.61 38.36
N SER A 541 5.36 -45.77 38.97
CA SER A 541 6.69 -46.10 39.55
C SER A 541 7.77 -46.54 38.54
N THR A 542 9.07 -46.54 38.81
CA THR A 542 9.92 -46.14 39.95
C THR A 542 11.25 -45.61 39.33
N ILE A 543 12.07 -44.77 39.96
CA ILE A 543 12.12 -44.29 41.35
C ILE A 543 11.88 -42.79 41.38
#